data_AF-A0A6A4GYI9-F1
#
_entry.id   AF-A0A6A4GYI9-F1
#
_cell.length_a   1.000
_cell.length_b   1.000
_cell.length_c   1.000
_cell.angle_alpha   90.00
_cell.angle_beta   90.00
_cell.angle_gamma   90.00
#
_symmetry.space_group_name_H-M   'P 1'
#
loop_
_entity.id
_entity.type
_entity.pdbx_description
1 polymer ?
#
loop_
_entity_poly.entity_id
_entity_poly.type
_entity_poly.pdbx_seq_one_letter_code
_entity_poly.pdbx_strand_id
1 'polypeptide(L)'
;MSNLSPNFSPSFSPNFSSPGFMPGPTPSQSSANNAMATPGSTAGSNFSSSFSSPGFMPSPIPSQSSANTPMATPASTTGSQLTLNGFGQASPPQTPSPHSSDLTLVIDAITIDRLANDFRLNALHRANLHAFVRIGSNDPPLTKTDMATRLYTLASTYTFQEEIIRRDDARAQGNGDMQEMFQDLRIRLEDTWDVTTEQRTTIRCICQDLMYRKDRTNFCLLFVDVMTHLRREKTALRLVNIFDLPGREKRLLSVVKKIGSSVRNALRQIFVIVSLDFTFDAGLKYKRGGPGEKDDAMLTIHNSIL
;
A
#
# COMPACT_ATOMS: atom_id res chain seq x y z
N MET A 1 38.91 47.42 18.83
CA MET A 1 37.57 48.05 18.82
C MET A 1 36.54 46.95 18.68
N SER A 2 35.93 46.65 19.81
CA SER A 2 34.97 45.57 20.04
C SER A 2 33.59 46.00 19.55
N ASN A 3 32.83 45.12 18.91
CA ASN A 3 31.38 45.25 18.92
C ASN A 3 30.70 43.87 18.91
N LEU A 4 30.14 43.56 20.08
CA LEU A 4 29.31 42.41 20.39
C LEU A 4 27.87 42.76 19.98
N SER A 5 27.24 41.92 19.16
CA SER A 5 25.80 41.97 18.91
C SER A 5 25.10 40.91 19.76
N PRO A 6 24.05 41.25 20.53
CA PRO A 6 23.35 40.27 21.35
C PRO A 6 22.31 39.49 20.53
N ASN A 7 22.33 38.18 20.74
CA ASN A 7 21.39 37.20 20.21
C ASN A 7 20.19 37.11 21.17
N PHE A 8 18.99 37.50 20.72
CA PHE A 8 17.74 37.33 21.47
C PHE A 8 16.87 36.28 20.76
N SER A 9 16.72 35.12 21.40
CA SER A 9 15.72 34.11 21.04
C SER A 9 14.67 34.04 22.14
N PRO A 10 13.37 34.27 21.88
CA PRO A 10 12.34 33.96 22.85
C PRO A 10 11.94 32.48 22.74
N SER A 11 12.10 31.71 23.82
CA SER A 11 11.53 30.37 23.94
C SER A 11 10.08 30.47 24.42
N PHE A 12 9.14 30.13 23.55
CA PHE A 12 7.74 29.96 23.92
C PHE A 12 7.47 28.47 24.20
N SER A 13 7.24 28.13 25.45
CA SER A 13 6.76 26.81 25.87
C SER A 13 5.24 26.87 26.04
N PRO A 14 4.43 26.12 25.27
CA PRO A 14 3.01 26.00 25.56
C PRO A 14 2.79 24.99 26.68
N ASN A 15 2.23 25.49 27.79
CA ASN A 15 1.74 24.74 28.93
C ASN A 15 0.42 24.05 28.55
N PHE A 16 0.44 22.73 28.30
CA PHE A 16 -0.76 21.93 28.11
C PHE A 16 -1.29 21.45 29.46
N SER A 17 -2.33 22.13 29.95
CA SER A 17 -3.14 21.64 31.07
C SER A 17 -4.15 20.62 30.54
N SER A 18 -4.04 19.37 30.99
CA SER A 18 -5.00 18.29 30.72
C SER A 18 -6.35 18.57 31.38
N PRO A 19 -7.49 18.49 30.66
CA PRO A 19 -8.79 18.37 31.29
C PRO A 19 -9.07 16.92 31.67
N GLY A 20 -9.62 16.76 32.87
CA GLY A 20 -9.86 15.48 33.54
C GLY A 20 -10.83 14.55 32.82
N PHE A 21 -10.52 13.26 32.94
CA PHE A 21 -11.40 12.14 32.64
C PHE A 21 -12.58 12.13 33.62
N MET A 22 -13.80 12.24 33.11
CA MET A 22 -15.00 11.80 33.83
C MET A 22 -15.38 10.38 33.36
N PRO A 23 -15.73 9.46 34.28
CA PRO A 23 -16.23 8.14 33.92
C PRO A 23 -17.70 8.22 33.47
N GLY A 24 -17.98 7.74 32.26
CA GLY A 24 -19.34 7.59 31.73
C GLY A 24 -20.07 6.37 32.32
N PRO A 25 -21.41 6.37 32.34
CA PRO A 25 -22.22 5.34 32.96
C PRO A 25 -22.36 4.07 32.10
N THR A 26 -22.43 2.94 32.78
CA THR A 26 -22.76 1.58 32.31
C THR A 26 -24.05 1.50 31.49
N PRO A 27 -24.08 0.74 30.38
CA PRO A 27 -25.32 0.39 29.71
C PRO A 27 -26.00 -0.80 30.40
N SER A 28 -27.22 -0.56 30.88
CA SER A 28 -28.19 -1.55 31.32
C SER A 28 -28.71 -2.38 30.14
N GLN A 29 -28.57 -3.71 30.25
CA GLN A 29 -29.27 -4.68 29.41
C GLN A 29 -30.77 -4.68 29.75
N SER A 30 -31.62 -4.60 28.74
CA SER A 30 -33.03 -4.95 28.84
C SER A 30 -33.43 -5.84 27.67
N SER A 31 -33.55 -7.13 27.97
CA SER A 31 -34.31 -8.09 27.20
C SER A 31 -35.80 -7.82 27.38
N ALA A 32 -36.59 -7.78 26.30
CA ALA A 32 -37.99 -8.19 26.33
C ALA A 32 -38.54 -8.42 24.91
N ASN A 33 -39.15 -9.58 24.76
CA ASN A 33 -40.02 -10.03 23.67
C ASN A 33 -41.26 -9.11 23.53
N ASN A 34 -41.83 -9.00 22.31
CA ASN A 34 -43.21 -9.44 22.03
C ASN A 34 -43.71 -9.16 20.60
N ALA A 35 -44.51 -10.14 20.14
CA ALA A 35 -45.73 -10.11 19.30
C ALA A 35 -45.84 -9.10 18.13
N MET A 36 -46.09 -9.51 16.88
CA MET A 36 -47.26 -10.21 16.32
C MET A 36 -48.56 -9.38 16.30
N ALA A 37 -49.09 -9.21 15.07
CA ALA A 37 -50.43 -8.74 14.63
C ALA A 37 -50.59 -7.29 14.09
N THR A 38 -50.57 -7.18 12.74
CA THR A 38 -51.58 -6.58 11.79
C THR A 38 -52.22 -5.18 12.02
N PRO A 39 -52.98 -4.62 11.06
CA PRO A 39 -52.60 -4.05 9.75
C PRO A 39 -53.02 -2.55 9.63
N GLY A 40 -52.49 -1.79 8.67
CA GLY A 40 -52.89 -0.38 8.52
C GLY A 40 -52.52 0.21 7.17
N SER A 41 -53.54 0.34 6.32
CA SER A 41 -53.52 1.04 5.03
C SER A 41 -53.13 2.51 5.19
N THR A 42 -52.18 2.99 4.37
CA THR A 42 -52.10 4.41 4.05
C THR A 42 -51.65 4.56 2.61
N ALA A 43 -52.57 5.06 1.79
CA ALA A 43 -52.33 5.48 0.44
C ALA A 43 -51.31 6.63 0.43
N GLY A 44 -50.15 6.38 -0.17
CA GLY A 44 -49.12 7.37 -0.45
C GLY A 44 -48.71 7.24 -1.90
N SER A 45 -49.12 8.22 -2.70
CA SER A 45 -48.81 8.39 -4.12
C SER A 45 -47.30 8.44 -4.37
N ASN A 46 -46.74 7.33 -4.88
CA ASN A 46 -45.38 7.30 -5.42
C ASN A 46 -45.41 7.76 -6.88
N PHE A 47 -44.94 8.98 -7.13
CA PHE A 47 -44.49 9.39 -8.46
C PHE A 47 -43.20 8.64 -8.79
N SER A 48 -43.33 7.47 -9.42
CA SER A 48 -42.23 6.74 -10.02
C SER A 48 -41.86 7.39 -11.36
N SER A 49 -40.88 8.27 -11.36
CA SER A 49 -40.22 8.69 -12.59
C SER A 49 -39.31 7.56 -13.08
N SER A 50 -39.85 6.75 -14.00
CA SER A 50 -39.12 5.75 -14.77
C SER A 50 -38.04 6.43 -15.62
N PHE A 51 -36.80 6.46 -15.11
CA PHE A 51 -35.63 6.81 -15.91
C PHE A 51 -35.13 5.54 -16.59
N SER A 52 -35.55 5.34 -17.85
CA SER A 52 -35.04 4.28 -18.71
C SER A 52 -33.54 4.46 -18.91
N SER A 53 -32.74 3.62 -18.26
CA SER A 53 -31.31 3.52 -18.52
C SER A 53 -31.10 2.89 -19.90
N PRO A 54 -30.32 3.49 -20.82
CA PRO A 54 -29.92 2.82 -22.03
C PRO A 54 -28.99 1.66 -21.65
N GLY A 55 -29.40 0.45 -22.02
CA GLY A 55 -28.63 -0.77 -21.80
C GLY A 55 -27.26 -0.69 -22.45
N PHE A 56 -26.22 -0.67 -21.62
CA PHE A 56 -24.87 -0.97 -22.05
C PHE A 56 -24.76 -2.49 -22.24
N MET A 57 -24.56 -2.92 -23.48
CA MET A 57 -24.18 -4.29 -23.78
C MET A 57 -22.78 -4.57 -23.22
N PRO A 58 -22.56 -5.70 -22.53
CA PRO A 58 -21.22 -6.13 -22.17
C PRO A 58 -20.49 -6.59 -23.43
N SER A 59 -19.42 -5.88 -23.80
CA SER A 59 -18.48 -6.33 -24.82
C SER A 59 -17.73 -7.58 -24.34
N PRO A 60 -17.46 -8.56 -25.22
CA PRO A 60 -16.70 -9.74 -24.85
C PRO A 60 -15.25 -9.36 -24.54
N ILE A 61 -14.78 -9.79 -23.36
CA ILE A 61 -13.40 -9.71 -22.93
C ILE A 61 -12.55 -10.58 -23.86
N PRO A 62 -11.53 -10.04 -24.55
CA PRO A 62 -10.58 -10.87 -25.27
C PRO A 62 -9.71 -11.61 -24.26
N SER A 63 -9.76 -12.93 -24.32
CA SER A 63 -8.86 -13.85 -23.61
C SER A 63 -7.41 -13.50 -23.94
N GLN A 64 -6.73 -12.82 -23.00
CA GLN A 64 -5.28 -12.66 -23.06
C GLN A 64 -4.64 -13.99 -22.68
N SER A 65 -4.06 -14.65 -23.67
CA SER A 65 -3.13 -15.75 -23.54
C SER A 65 -1.89 -15.25 -22.79
N SER A 66 -1.79 -15.61 -21.52
CA SER A 66 -0.57 -15.49 -20.73
C SER A 66 0.48 -16.42 -21.31
N ALA A 67 1.39 -15.86 -22.11
CA ALA A 67 2.64 -16.51 -22.47
C ALA A 67 3.50 -16.63 -21.20
N ASN A 68 3.49 -17.83 -20.60
CA ASN A 68 4.46 -18.22 -19.59
C ASN A 68 5.86 -18.18 -20.21
N THR A 69 6.60 -17.11 -19.92
CA THR A 69 8.05 -17.06 -20.12
C THR A 69 8.70 -17.78 -18.95
N PRO A 70 9.45 -18.87 -19.16
CA PRO A 70 10.21 -19.49 -18.09
C PRO A 70 11.33 -18.52 -17.67
N MET A 71 11.27 -18.09 -16.41
CA MET A 71 12.32 -17.33 -15.76
C MET A 71 13.56 -18.22 -15.68
N ALA A 72 14.57 -17.90 -16.48
CA ALA A 72 15.85 -18.57 -16.48
C ALA A 72 16.53 -18.37 -15.11
N THR A 73 16.76 -19.48 -14.42
CA THR A 73 17.57 -19.59 -13.23
C THR A 73 19.03 -19.25 -13.60
N PRO A 74 19.70 -18.29 -12.94
CA PRO A 74 21.13 -18.12 -13.12
C PRO A 74 21.86 -19.31 -12.49
N ALA A 75 22.49 -20.12 -13.33
CA ALA A 75 23.41 -21.16 -12.92
C ALA A 75 24.60 -20.51 -12.21
N SER A 76 24.74 -20.76 -10.90
CA SER A 76 25.95 -20.50 -10.14
C SER A 76 27.00 -21.55 -10.53
N THR A 77 27.67 -21.29 -11.64
CA THR A 77 28.99 -21.81 -11.97
C THR A 77 29.99 -21.15 -11.02
N THR A 78 30.67 -21.91 -10.17
CA THR A 78 32.10 -21.74 -9.78
C THR A 78 32.45 -22.79 -8.74
N GLY A 79 33.32 -23.72 -9.12
CA GLY A 79 33.83 -24.78 -8.26
C GLY A 79 34.90 -25.55 -9.01
N SER A 80 36.02 -24.87 -9.27
CA SER A 80 37.18 -25.32 -10.01
C SER A 80 37.71 -26.67 -9.50
N GLN A 81 37.57 -27.72 -10.31
CA GLN A 81 38.39 -28.91 -10.22
C GLN A 81 39.73 -28.64 -10.91
N LEU A 82 40.81 -28.64 -10.13
CA LEU A 82 42.17 -28.70 -10.64
C LEU A 82 42.46 -30.12 -11.14
N THR A 83 42.24 -30.34 -12.43
CA THR A 83 42.73 -31.52 -13.16
C THR A 83 44.15 -31.25 -13.67
N LEU A 84 45.15 -31.78 -12.97
CA LEU A 84 46.53 -31.83 -13.44
C LEU A 84 46.76 -33.18 -14.14
N ASN A 85 46.47 -33.23 -15.45
CA ASN A 85 46.86 -34.34 -16.32
C ASN A 85 48.16 -33.97 -17.06
N GLY A 86 49.28 -34.52 -16.60
CA GLY A 86 50.57 -34.51 -17.28
C GLY A 86 51.02 -35.95 -17.55
N PHE A 87 51.12 -36.29 -18.84
CA PHE A 87 51.47 -37.61 -19.36
C PHE A 87 52.91 -38.03 -19.01
N GLY A 88 53.08 -39.30 -18.60
CA GLY A 88 54.36 -39.96 -18.43
C GLY A 88 54.19 -41.49 -18.47
N GLN A 89 54.80 -42.10 -19.47
CA GLN A 89 54.61 -43.46 -19.96
C GLN A 89 55.48 -44.49 -19.21
N ALA A 90 54.91 -45.68 -19.03
CA ALA A 90 55.52 -47.01 -18.85
C ALA A 90 56.22 -47.39 -17.53
N SER A 91 55.56 -48.28 -16.77
CA SER A 91 56.08 -49.53 -16.17
C SER A 91 54.88 -50.31 -15.58
N PRO A 92 54.82 -51.66 -15.64
CA PRO A 92 53.73 -52.42 -15.05
C PRO A 92 53.86 -52.40 -13.51
N PRO A 93 52.95 -51.75 -12.75
CA PRO A 93 53.05 -51.78 -11.30
C PRO A 93 52.40 -53.07 -10.80
N GLN A 94 53.16 -53.78 -9.98
CA GLN A 94 52.73 -54.92 -9.20
C GLN A 94 51.40 -54.62 -8.51
N THR A 95 50.43 -55.52 -8.66
CA THR A 95 49.18 -55.54 -7.90
C THR A 95 49.52 -55.52 -6.40
N PRO A 96 49.33 -54.40 -5.68
CA PRO A 96 49.42 -54.43 -4.23
C PRO A 96 48.16 -55.14 -3.75
N SER A 97 48.34 -56.26 -3.05
CA SER A 97 47.28 -56.95 -2.34
C SER A 97 46.43 -55.93 -1.56
N PRO A 98 45.10 -56.01 -1.60
CA PRO A 98 44.24 -55.16 -0.78
C PRO A 98 44.45 -55.57 0.67
N HIS A 99 45.44 -54.98 1.32
CA HIS A 99 45.45 -54.85 2.77
C HIS A 99 44.32 -53.86 3.08
N SER A 100 43.09 -54.39 3.17
CA SER A 100 42.00 -53.78 3.91
C SER A 100 42.51 -53.61 5.34
N SER A 101 43.22 -52.52 5.54
CA SER A 101 43.65 -52.06 6.84
C SER A 101 42.36 -51.68 7.52
N ASP A 102 41.77 -52.64 8.24
CA ASP A 102 40.62 -52.38 9.10
C ASP A 102 41.04 -51.24 10.01
N LEU A 103 40.58 -50.03 9.66
CA LEU A 103 40.85 -48.83 10.42
C LEU A 103 40.18 -49.07 11.77
N THR A 104 41.01 -49.31 12.78
CA THR A 104 40.57 -49.49 14.15
C THR A 104 40.05 -48.15 14.65
N LEU A 105 38.74 -47.96 14.53
CA LEU A 105 38.08 -46.75 15.01
C LEU A 105 38.21 -46.68 16.53
N VAL A 106 38.59 -45.52 17.04
CA VAL A 106 38.73 -45.28 18.49
C VAL A 106 37.39 -45.39 19.22
N ILE A 107 36.29 -45.10 18.52
CA ILE A 107 34.91 -45.20 19.02
C ILE A 107 34.06 -45.96 17.99
N ASP A 108 33.31 -46.96 18.47
CA ASP A 108 32.42 -47.75 17.63
C ASP A 108 31.27 -46.91 17.04
N ALA A 109 30.93 -47.19 15.78
CA ALA A 109 29.83 -46.54 15.06
C ALA A 109 28.50 -46.58 15.84
N ILE A 110 28.21 -47.68 16.55
CA ILE A 110 26.99 -47.84 17.37
C ILE A 110 26.93 -46.79 18.49
N THR A 111 28.07 -46.43 19.08
CA THR A 111 28.14 -45.40 20.13
C THR A 111 27.84 -44.02 19.56
N ILE A 112 28.38 -43.72 18.37
CA ILE A 112 28.11 -42.47 17.65
C ILE A 112 26.61 -42.38 17.31
N ASP A 113 26.01 -43.48 16.87
CA ASP A 113 24.60 -43.53 16.53
C ASP A 113 23.68 -43.37 17.74
N ARG A 114 24.02 -43.98 18.88
CA ARG A 114 23.30 -43.75 20.14
C ARG A 114 23.38 -42.30 20.57
N LEU A 115 24.58 -41.71 20.55
CA LEU A 115 24.78 -40.30 20.86
C LEU A 115 23.97 -39.40 19.93
N ALA A 116 23.99 -39.66 18.62
CA ALA A 116 23.21 -38.89 17.66
C ALA A 116 21.70 -39.01 17.92
N ASN A 117 21.21 -40.18 18.33
CA ASN A 117 19.81 -40.37 18.72
C ASN A 117 19.48 -39.61 20.02
N ASP A 118 20.35 -39.64 21.02
CA ASP A 118 20.15 -38.95 22.30
C ASP A 118 20.03 -37.44 22.10
N PHE A 119 20.85 -36.88 21.21
CA PHE A 119 20.82 -35.46 20.84
C PHE A 119 19.82 -35.12 19.72
N ARG A 120 19.06 -36.12 19.23
CA ARG A 120 18.09 -35.99 18.13
C ARG A 120 18.66 -35.33 16.87
N LEU A 121 19.88 -35.69 16.52
CA LEU A 121 20.59 -35.11 15.39
C LEU A 121 20.04 -35.60 14.05
N ASN A 122 20.07 -34.72 13.05
CA ASN A 122 19.69 -35.06 11.68
C ASN A 122 20.74 -36.01 11.02
N ALA A 123 20.40 -36.57 9.86
CA ALA A 123 21.27 -37.52 9.15
C ALA A 123 22.63 -36.90 8.73
N LEU A 124 22.64 -35.61 8.41
CA LEU A 124 23.86 -34.89 8.03
C LEU A 124 24.82 -34.74 9.21
N HIS A 125 24.33 -34.30 10.37
CA HIS A 125 25.09 -34.20 11.61
C HIS A 125 25.63 -35.56 12.04
N ARG A 126 24.81 -36.62 11.91
CA ARG A 126 25.25 -38.00 12.16
C ARG A 126 26.43 -38.39 11.25
N ALA A 127 26.33 -38.11 9.95
CA ALA A 127 27.42 -38.37 9.01
C ALA A 127 28.69 -37.58 9.37
N ASN A 128 28.55 -36.33 9.81
CA ASN A 128 29.68 -35.51 10.27
C ASN A 128 30.33 -36.06 11.54
N LEU A 129 29.56 -36.60 12.49
CA LEU A 129 30.10 -37.25 13.68
C LEU A 129 30.91 -38.51 13.32
N HIS A 130 30.40 -39.34 12.41
CA HIS A 130 31.14 -40.51 11.88
C HIS A 130 32.43 -40.09 11.17
N ALA A 131 32.37 -39.04 10.34
CA ALA A 131 33.55 -38.49 9.68
C ALA A 131 34.57 -37.95 10.68
N PHE A 132 34.13 -37.25 11.73
CA PHE A 132 34.98 -36.72 12.78
C PHE A 132 35.76 -37.82 13.50
N VAL A 133 35.10 -38.92 13.90
CA VAL A 133 35.77 -40.07 14.53
C VAL A 133 36.74 -40.75 13.57
N ARG A 134 36.38 -40.90 12.29
CA ARG A 134 37.28 -41.46 11.28
C ARG A 134 38.55 -40.62 11.13
N ILE A 135 38.43 -39.30 11.08
CA ILE A 135 39.57 -38.39 10.94
C ILE A 135 40.49 -38.45 12.17
N GLY A 136 39.93 -38.38 13.38
CA GLY A 136 40.76 -38.38 14.58
C GLY A 136 41.23 -39.78 15.04
N SER A 137 40.85 -40.84 14.32
CA SER A 137 41.45 -42.18 14.47
C SER A 137 42.71 -42.36 13.60
N ASN A 138 43.06 -41.38 12.76
CA ASN A 138 44.29 -41.43 11.95
C ASN A 138 45.55 -41.19 12.81
N ASP A 139 46.69 -41.73 12.37
CA ASP A 139 47.96 -41.76 13.11
C ASP A 139 48.59 -40.35 13.31
N PRO A 140 48.91 -39.92 14.55
CA PRO A 140 48.65 -40.62 15.83
C PRO A 140 47.18 -40.50 16.27
N PRO A 141 46.52 -41.63 16.63
CA PRO A 141 45.12 -41.61 17.00
C PRO A 141 44.91 -40.81 18.28
N LEU A 142 43.82 -40.04 18.31
CA LEU A 142 43.39 -39.36 19.53
C LEU A 142 43.02 -40.40 20.60
N THR A 143 43.30 -40.06 21.86
CA THR A 143 42.87 -40.91 22.98
C THR A 143 41.35 -41.03 22.99
N LYS A 144 40.84 -42.20 23.41
CA LYS A 144 39.40 -42.48 23.47
C LYS A 144 38.63 -41.42 24.27
N THR A 145 39.21 -40.95 25.37
CA THR A 145 38.62 -39.92 26.22
C THR A 145 38.54 -38.57 25.51
N ASP A 146 39.63 -38.11 24.88
CA ASP A 146 39.63 -36.83 24.14
C ASP A 146 38.64 -36.87 22.97
N MET A 147 38.63 -37.99 22.22
CA MET A 147 37.66 -38.18 21.13
C MET A 147 36.21 -38.12 21.64
N ALA A 148 35.89 -38.81 22.74
CA ALA A 148 34.53 -38.84 23.29
C ALA A 148 34.08 -37.45 23.77
N THR A 149 34.95 -36.70 24.47
CA THR A 149 34.65 -35.34 24.91
C THR A 149 34.38 -34.41 23.73
N ARG A 150 35.23 -34.43 22.70
CA ARG A 150 35.03 -33.60 21.49
C ARG A 150 33.77 -33.99 20.72
N LEU A 151 33.48 -35.29 20.62
CA LEU A 151 32.27 -35.79 19.97
C LEU A 151 31.01 -35.30 20.70
N TYR A 152 31.01 -35.33 22.03
CA TYR A 152 29.91 -34.81 22.86
C TYR A 152 29.73 -33.30 22.71
N THR A 153 30.83 -32.53 22.71
CA THR A 153 30.79 -31.08 22.47
C THR A 153 30.25 -30.75 21.07
N LEU A 154 30.67 -31.50 20.05
CA LEU A 154 30.19 -31.31 18.68
C LEU A 154 28.69 -31.63 18.56
N ALA A 155 28.23 -32.73 19.15
CA ALA A 155 26.81 -33.07 19.23
C ALA A 155 25.99 -31.97 19.93
N SER A 156 26.48 -31.47 21.07
CA SER A 156 25.85 -30.36 21.81
C SER A 156 25.75 -29.09 20.97
N THR A 157 26.80 -28.78 20.18
CA THR A 157 26.84 -27.62 19.29
C THR A 157 25.80 -27.73 18.18
N TYR A 158 25.66 -28.92 17.56
CA TYR A 158 24.65 -29.15 16.55
C TYR A 158 23.22 -29.00 17.09
N THR A 159 22.93 -29.52 18.29
CA THR A 159 21.62 -29.33 18.91
C THR A 159 21.33 -27.85 19.19
N PHE A 160 22.32 -27.09 19.63
CA PHE A 160 22.18 -25.65 19.83
C PHE A 160 21.89 -24.90 18.52
N GLN A 161 22.57 -25.26 17.43
CA GLN A 161 22.36 -24.66 16.12
C GLN A 161 20.95 -24.93 15.57
N GLU A 162 20.45 -26.16 15.67
CA GLU A 162 19.09 -26.53 15.27
C GLU A 162 18.04 -25.77 16.09
N GLU A 163 18.27 -25.55 17.38
CA GLU A 163 17.35 -24.78 18.22
C GLU A 163 17.28 -23.30 17.78
N ILE A 164 18.40 -22.71 17.37
CA ILE A 164 18.43 -21.35 16.82
C ILE A 164 17.62 -21.29 15.53
N ILE A 165 17.87 -22.21 14.58
CA ILE A 165 17.16 -22.26 13.31
C ILE A 165 15.65 -22.41 13.55
N ARG A 166 15.25 -23.35 14.41
CA ARG A 166 13.85 -23.56 14.77
C ARG A 166 13.21 -22.30 15.37
N ARG A 167 13.94 -21.59 16.24
CA ARG A 167 13.46 -20.35 16.87
C ARG A 167 13.28 -19.24 15.84
N ASP A 168 14.19 -19.12 14.89
CA ASP A 168 14.13 -18.10 13.85
C ASP A 168 13.04 -18.43 12.80
N ASP A 169 12.84 -19.71 12.46
CA ASP A 169 11.73 -20.16 11.63
C ASP A 169 10.38 -19.88 12.31
N ALA A 170 10.26 -20.17 13.61
CA ALA A 170 9.05 -19.85 14.37
C ALA A 170 8.77 -18.34 14.41
N ARG A 171 9.82 -17.51 14.50
CA ARG A 171 9.69 -16.05 14.41
C ARG A 171 9.33 -15.58 13.01
N ALA A 172 9.91 -16.18 11.97
CA ALA A 172 9.63 -15.85 10.58
C ALA A 172 8.18 -16.20 10.23
N GLN A 173 7.70 -17.36 10.67
CA GLN A 173 6.29 -17.77 10.50
C GLN A 173 5.33 -16.83 11.24
N GLY A 174 5.64 -16.46 12.49
CA GLY A 174 4.81 -15.52 13.24
C GLY A 174 4.81 -14.08 12.69
N ASN A 175 5.92 -13.64 12.10
CA ASN A 175 6.05 -12.27 11.58
C ASN A 175 5.52 -12.12 10.15
N GLY A 176 5.57 -13.16 9.32
CA GLY A 176 5.06 -13.13 7.95
C GLY A 176 3.56 -12.80 7.91
N ASP A 177 2.79 -13.45 8.77
CA ASP A 177 1.34 -13.26 8.87
C ASP A 177 0.96 -11.84 9.32
N MET A 178 1.73 -11.24 10.24
CA MET A 178 1.51 -9.85 10.65
C MET A 178 1.79 -8.85 9.53
N GLN A 179 2.85 -9.04 8.74
CA GLN A 179 3.15 -8.15 7.61
C GLN A 179 2.06 -8.21 6.55
N GLU A 180 1.56 -9.41 6.24
CA GLU A 180 0.44 -9.60 5.32
C GLU A 180 -0.84 -8.94 5.85
N MET A 181 -1.16 -9.12 7.14
CA MET A 181 -2.29 -8.46 7.79
C MET A 181 -2.19 -6.93 7.75
N PHE A 182 -1.02 -6.36 8.01
CA PHE A 182 -0.81 -4.90 7.90
C PHE A 182 -0.94 -4.40 6.46
N GLN A 183 -0.46 -5.17 5.50
CA GLN A 183 -0.60 -4.83 4.09
C GLN A 183 -2.07 -4.85 3.65
N ASP A 184 -2.83 -5.86 4.05
CA ASP A 184 -4.27 -5.94 3.78
C ASP A 184 -5.05 -4.80 4.46
N LEU A 185 -4.74 -4.49 5.73
CA LEU A 185 -5.34 -3.37 6.44
C LEU A 185 -5.03 -2.04 5.75
N ARG A 186 -3.81 -1.85 5.26
CA ARG A 186 -3.43 -0.68 4.47
C ARG A 186 -4.26 -0.58 3.19
N ILE A 187 -4.42 -1.67 2.42
CA ILE A 187 -5.22 -1.70 1.20
C ILE A 187 -6.67 -1.31 1.50
N ARG A 188 -7.28 -1.92 2.54
CA ARG A 188 -8.66 -1.59 2.95
C ARG A 188 -8.82 -0.14 3.38
N LEU A 189 -7.85 0.44 4.09
CA LEU A 189 -7.85 1.86 4.45
C LEU A 189 -7.64 2.79 3.24
N GLU A 190 -6.92 2.34 2.22
CA GLU A 190 -6.76 3.08 0.97
C GLU A 190 -8.06 3.06 0.14
N ASP A 191 -8.78 1.93 0.10
CA ASP A 191 -10.02 1.78 -0.66
C ASP A 191 -11.24 2.46 -0.04
N THR A 192 -11.28 2.51 1.29
CA THR A 192 -12.35 3.18 2.06
C THR A 192 -12.16 4.68 2.17
N TRP A 193 -11.01 5.21 1.73
CA TRP A 193 -10.73 6.63 1.78
C TRP A 193 -11.66 7.43 0.85
N ASP A 194 -12.23 8.52 1.37
CA ASP A 194 -12.99 9.52 0.61
C ASP A 194 -12.67 10.95 1.09
N VAL A 195 -12.96 11.93 0.24
CA VAL A 195 -12.81 13.35 0.51
C VAL A 195 -13.88 13.78 1.51
N THR A 196 -13.46 14.38 2.63
CA THR A 196 -14.37 14.81 3.70
C THR A 196 -15.28 15.94 3.23
N THR A 197 -16.42 16.13 3.90
CA THR A 197 -17.36 17.21 3.59
C THR A 197 -16.72 18.59 3.69
N GLU A 198 -15.88 18.82 4.71
CA GLU A 198 -15.11 20.05 4.90
C GLU A 198 -14.15 20.32 3.72
N GLN A 199 -13.41 19.29 3.30
CA GLN A 199 -12.53 19.37 2.14
C GLN A 199 -13.32 19.67 0.85
N ARG A 200 -14.49 19.03 0.66
CA ARG A 200 -15.38 19.31 -0.49
C ARG A 200 -15.85 20.76 -0.52
N THR A 201 -16.21 21.33 0.64
CA THR A 201 -16.58 22.75 0.75
C THR A 201 -15.41 23.65 0.39
N THR A 202 -14.22 23.36 0.92
CA THR A 202 -13.00 24.12 0.62
C THR A 202 -12.65 24.08 -0.88
N ILE A 203 -12.72 22.90 -1.51
CA ILE A 203 -12.53 22.74 -2.96
C ILE A 203 -13.55 23.57 -3.74
N ARG A 204 -14.80 23.64 -3.29
CA ARG A 204 -15.84 24.44 -3.93
C ARG A 204 -15.52 25.94 -3.86
N CYS A 205 -15.10 26.45 -2.71
CA CYS A 205 -14.67 27.85 -2.57
C CYS A 205 -13.51 28.19 -3.53
N ILE A 206 -12.47 27.34 -3.54
CA ILE A 206 -11.34 27.50 -4.48
C ILE A 206 -11.82 27.47 -5.94
N CYS A 207 -12.73 26.55 -6.30
CA CYS A 207 -13.31 26.51 -7.65
C CYS A 207 -14.01 27.82 -8.01
N GLN A 208 -14.76 28.41 -7.08
CA GLN A 208 -15.46 29.68 -7.29
C GLN A 208 -14.45 30.82 -7.47
N ASP A 209 -13.46 30.95 -6.58
CA ASP A 209 -12.44 32.00 -6.65
C ASP A 209 -11.65 31.94 -7.96
N LEU A 210 -11.26 30.74 -8.39
CA LEU A 210 -10.55 30.52 -9.66
C LEU A 210 -11.43 30.73 -10.89
N MET A 211 -12.76 30.63 -10.77
CA MET A 211 -13.70 30.90 -11.85
C MET A 211 -13.80 32.39 -12.16
N TYR A 212 -13.76 33.23 -11.13
CA TYR A 212 -13.92 34.69 -11.25
C TYR A 212 -12.63 35.44 -11.61
N ARG A 213 -11.52 34.74 -11.85
CA ARG A 213 -10.27 35.37 -12.29
C ARG A 213 -10.44 35.95 -13.70
N LYS A 214 -10.21 37.26 -13.82
CA LYS A 214 -10.29 38.02 -15.09
C LYS A 214 -9.38 37.48 -16.21
N ASP A 215 -8.25 36.88 -15.85
CA ASP A 215 -7.25 36.42 -16.82
C ASP A 215 -7.58 35.02 -17.38
N ARG A 216 -8.69 34.41 -16.94
CA ARG A 216 -9.07 33.05 -17.32
C ARG A 216 -9.91 33.05 -18.59
N THR A 217 -9.40 32.39 -19.63
CA THR A 217 -10.12 32.19 -20.89
C THR A 217 -10.68 30.77 -21.04
N ASN A 218 -10.09 29.77 -20.36
CA ASN A 218 -10.51 28.37 -20.46
C ASN A 218 -11.17 27.87 -19.17
N PHE A 219 -12.51 27.81 -19.19
CA PHE A 219 -13.30 27.31 -18.07
C PHE A 219 -13.34 25.77 -18.03
N CYS A 220 -13.17 25.08 -19.16
CA CYS A 220 -13.18 23.61 -19.23
C CYS A 220 -12.07 22.97 -18.39
N LEU A 221 -10.91 23.63 -18.32
CA LEU A 221 -9.72 23.19 -17.59
C LEU A 221 -9.64 23.67 -16.13
N LEU A 222 -10.73 24.17 -15.54
CA LEU A 222 -10.77 24.61 -14.14
C LEU A 222 -10.19 23.60 -13.14
N PHE A 223 -10.48 22.31 -13.34
CA PHE A 223 -10.00 21.27 -12.46
C PHE A 223 -8.47 21.15 -12.43
N VAL A 224 -7.77 21.51 -13.51
CA VAL A 224 -6.29 21.48 -13.58
C VAL A 224 -5.69 22.55 -12.67
N ASP A 225 -6.23 23.76 -12.71
CA ASP A 225 -5.77 24.86 -11.86
C ASP A 225 -6.09 24.62 -10.41
N VAL A 226 -7.29 24.09 -10.12
CA VAL A 226 -7.69 23.70 -8.77
C VAL A 226 -6.72 22.64 -8.23
N MET A 227 -6.45 21.57 -8.99
CA MET A 227 -5.48 20.55 -8.58
C MET A 227 -4.07 21.12 -8.35
N THR A 228 -3.64 22.06 -9.20
CA THR A 228 -2.35 22.74 -9.05
C THR A 228 -2.30 23.59 -7.78
N HIS A 229 -3.39 24.27 -7.44
CA HIS A 229 -3.51 25.07 -6.22
C HIS A 229 -3.54 24.18 -4.97
N LEU A 230 -4.36 23.11 -4.98
CA LEU A 230 -4.43 22.14 -3.88
C LEU A 230 -3.07 21.47 -3.62
N ARG A 231 -2.31 21.14 -4.67
CA ARG A 231 -0.97 20.54 -4.53
C ARG A 231 0.03 21.52 -3.93
N ARG A 232 -0.02 22.80 -4.32
CA ARG A 232 0.83 23.87 -3.79
C ARG A 232 0.56 24.12 -2.31
N GLU A 233 -0.71 24.10 -1.91
CA GLU A 233 -1.16 24.41 -0.56
C GLU A 233 -1.51 23.15 0.25
N LYS A 234 -0.96 21.99 -0.12
CA LYS A 234 -1.33 20.69 0.48
C LYS A 234 -1.13 20.66 2.00
N THR A 235 -0.13 21.37 2.52
CA THR A 235 0.13 21.45 3.96
C THR A 235 -0.91 22.33 4.67
N ALA A 236 -1.21 23.51 4.14
CA ALA A 236 -2.17 24.44 4.73
C ALA A 236 -3.60 23.85 4.75
N LEU A 237 -3.97 23.12 3.70
CA LEU A 237 -5.29 22.50 3.54
C LEU A 237 -5.40 21.10 4.19
N ARG A 238 -4.36 20.63 4.90
CA ARG A 238 -4.31 19.28 5.50
C ARG A 238 -4.55 18.14 4.49
N LEU A 239 -4.05 18.31 3.27
CA LEU A 239 -4.14 17.35 2.15
C LEU A 239 -2.83 16.58 1.93
N VAL A 240 -1.87 16.67 2.86
CA VAL A 240 -0.55 16.02 2.76
C VAL A 240 -0.68 14.50 2.51
N ASN A 241 -1.66 13.86 3.15
CA ASN A 241 -1.92 12.41 3.04
C ASN A 241 -2.67 11.99 1.77
N ILE A 242 -2.96 12.93 0.85
CA ILE A 242 -3.70 12.67 -0.39
C ILE A 242 -2.76 12.70 -1.58
N PHE A 243 -1.95 13.75 -1.65
CA PHE A 243 -0.90 13.84 -2.65
C PHE A 243 0.18 12.81 -2.35
N ASP A 244 0.87 12.34 -3.40
CA ASP A 244 1.87 11.27 -3.34
C ASP A 244 1.28 9.84 -3.25
N LEU A 245 -0.06 9.71 -3.11
CA LEU A 245 -0.78 8.44 -3.21
C LEU A 245 -1.70 8.42 -4.44
N PRO A 246 -1.35 7.68 -5.52
CA PRO A 246 -2.03 7.79 -6.83
C PRO A 246 -3.53 7.42 -6.78
N GLY A 247 -3.91 6.46 -5.94
CA GLY A 247 -5.32 6.08 -5.75
C GLY A 247 -6.15 7.22 -5.16
N ARG A 248 -5.62 7.91 -4.14
CA ARG A 248 -6.28 9.06 -3.51
C ARG A 248 -6.28 10.28 -4.41
N GLU A 249 -5.18 10.54 -5.13
CA GLU A 249 -5.14 11.63 -6.13
C GLU A 249 -6.19 11.44 -7.24
N LYS A 250 -6.38 10.21 -7.74
CA LYS A 250 -7.41 9.89 -8.75
C LYS A 250 -8.83 10.13 -8.22
N ARG A 251 -9.10 9.75 -6.97
CA ARG A 251 -10.39 9.99 -6.30
C ARG A 251 -10.62 11.48 -6.06
N LEU A 252 -9.63 12.21 -5.54
CA LEU A 252 -9.67 13.67 -5.36
C LEU A 252 -9.94 14.36 -6.70
N LEU A 253 -9.23 14.00 -7.77
CA LEU A 253 -9.42 14.56 -9.11
C LEU A 253 -10.86 14.37 -9.61
N SER A 254 -11.45 13.20 -9.36
CA SER A 254 -12.83 12.91 -9.73
C SER A 254 -13.82 13.83 -8.99
N VAL A 255 -13.59 14.06 -7.70
CA VAL A 255 -14.38 15.01 -6.88
C VAL A 255 -14.21 16.44 -7.38
N VAL A 256 -12.98 16.88 -7.65
CA VAL A 256 -12.69 18.23 -8.17
C VAL A 256 -13.37 18.46 -9.52
N LYS A 257 -13.34 17.48 -10.44
CA LYS A 257 -14.04 17.57 -11.74
C LYS A 257 -15.55 17.74 -11.55
N LYS A 258 -16.16 16.96 -10.64
CA LYS A 258 -17.60 17.04 -10.33
C LYS A 258 -17.98 18.40 -9.76
N ILE A 259 -17.22 18.89 -8.78
CA ILE A 259 -17.46 20.21 -8.15
C ILE A 259 -17.25 21.33 -9.17
N GLY A 260 -16.15 21.31 -9.92
CA GLY A 260 -15.87 22.32 -10.95
C GLY A 260 -16.98 22.39 -12.01
N SER A 261 -17.49 21.24 -12.47
CA SER A 261 -18.63 21.19 -13.38
C SER A 261 -19.89 21.80 -12.77
N SER A 262 -20.21 21.46 -11.51
CA SER A 262 -21.35 22.03 -10.77
C SER A 262 -21.25 23.55 -10.63
N VAL A 263 -20.07 24.09 -10.28
CA VAL A 263 -19.86 25.54 -10.15
C VAL A 263 -20.00 26.24 -11.50
N ARG A 264 -19.45 25.68 -12.60
CA ARG A 264 -19.65 26.23 -13.96
C ARG A 264 -21.12 26.29 -14.34
N ASN A 265 -21.86 25.22 -14.06
CA ASN A 265 -23.28 25.15 -14.41
C ASN A 265 -24.11 26.18 -13.64
N ALA A 266 -23.84 26.34 -12.33
CA ALA A 266 -24.48 27.36 -11.51
C ALA A 266 -24.19 28.77 -12.05
N LEU A 267 -22.94 29.06 -12.40
CA LEU A 267 -22.57 30.35 -12.97
C LEU A 267 -23.23 30.60 -14.34
N ARG A 268 -23.30 29.58 -15.20
CA ARG A 268 -24.02 29.67 -16.48
C ARG A 268 -25.50 30.00 -16.27
N GLN A 269 -26.17 29.40 -15.30
CA GLN A 269 -27.57 29.72 -15.00
C GLN A 269 -27.74 31.18 -14.56
N ILE A 270 -26.84 31.68 -13.72
CA ILE A 270 -26.83 33.09 -13.31
C ILE A 270 -26.65 34.00 -14.53
N PHE A 271 -25.70 33.69 -15.42
CA PHE A 271 -25.50 34.49 -16.64
C PHE A 271 -26.69 34.48 -17.58
N VAL A 272 -27.44 33.37 -17.69
CA VAL A 272 -28.65 33.34 -18.53
C VAL A 272 -29.73 34.27 -17.96
N ILE A 273 -29.93 34.24 -16.63
CA ILE A 273 -30.90 35.11 -15.95
C ILE A 273 -30.46 36.58 -16.03
N VAL A 274 -29.22 36.85 -15.60
CA VAL A 274 -28.67 38.20 -15.60
C VAL A 274 -28.59 38.73 -17.02
N SER A 275 -28.22 37.94 -18.03
CA SER A 275 -28.22 38.43 -19.41
C SER A 275 -29.63 38.79 -19.88
N LEU A 276 -30.68 38.05 -19.51
CA LEU A 276 -32.04 38.43 -19.90
C LEU A 276 -32.50 39.70 -19.19
N ASP A 277 -32.35 39.78 -17.87
CA ASP A 277 -32.78 40.96 -17.11
C ASP A 277 -31.88 42.17 -17.39
N PHE A 278 -30.56 41.99 -17.48
CA PHE A 278 -29.60 43.04 -17.85
C PHE A 278 -29.77 43.47 -19.30
N THR A 279 -29.99 42.55 -20.25
CA THR A 279 -30.21 42.94 -21.66
C THR A 279 -31.58 43.57 -21.83
N PHE A 280 -32.59 43.15 -21.06
CA PHE A 280 -33.90 43.78 -20.99
C PHE A 280 -33.82 45.18 -20.36
N ASP A 281 -33.17 45.34 -19.21
CA ASP A 281 -32.98 46.61 -18.52
C ASP A 281 -32.04 47.55 -19.29
N ALA A 282 -30.97 47.04 -19.87
CA ALA A 282 -30.11 47.81 -20.77
C ALA A 282 -30.87 48.17 -22.04
N GLY A 283 -31.68 47.25 -22.58
CA GLY A 283 -32.57 47.51 -23.70
C GLY A 283 -33.56 48.63 -23.41
N LEU A 284 -34.24 48.60 -22.25
CA LEU A 284 -35.14 49.65 -21.78
C LEU A 284 -34.43 50.98 -21.54
N LYS A 285 -33.24 50.96 -20.92
CA LYS A 285 -32.47 52.15 -20.55
C LYS A 285 -31.78 52.82 -21.75
N TYR A 286 -31.36 52.04 -22.74
CA TYR A 286 -30.69 52.51 -23.96
C TYR A 286 -31.61 52.56 -25.18
N LYS A 287 -32.91 52.20 -25.05
CA LYS A 287 -33.97 52.59 -26.00
C LYS A 287 -34.08 54.11 -25.98
N ARG A 288 -33.23 54.75 -26.77
CA ARG A 288 -33.10 56.21 -26.91
C ARG A 288 -34.33 56.73 -27.63
N GLY A 289 -35.44 56.84 -26.92
CA GLY A 289 -36.72 57.25 -27.50
C GLY A 289 -37.91 57.33 -26.54
N GLY A 290 -37.76 57.13 -25.23
CA GLY A 290 -38.86 57.28 -24.27
C GLY A 290 -40.07 56.36 -24.52
N PRO A 291 -41.08 56.37 -23.64
CA PRO A 291 -42.34 55.67 -23.85
C PRO A 291 -43.18 56.41 -24.91
N GLY A 292 -42.76 56.31 -26.18
CA GLY A 292 -43.55 56.71 -27.33
C GLY A 292 -44.51 55.59 -27.73
N GLU A 293 -45.79 55.91 -27.86
CA GLU A 293 -46.99 55.07 -27.91
C GLU A 293 -47.15 54.13 -29.13
N LYS A 294 -46.07 53.72 -29.81
CA LYS A 294 -46.18 52.78 -30.94
C LYS A 294 -45.11 51.69 -30.84
N ASP A 295 -45.58 50.47 -30.57
CA ASP A 295 -44.80 49.24 -30.63
C ASP A 295 -44.26 49.04 -32.04
N ASP A 296 -43.00 49.38 -32.24
CA ASP A 296 -42.31 49.15 -33.49
C ASP A 296 -41.94 47.65 -33.57
N ALA A 297 -42.82 46.88 -34.24
CA ALA A 297 -42.72 45.43 -34.42
C ALA A 297 -41.36 44.98 -35.00
N MET A 298 -40.65 45.89 -35.69
CA MET A 298 -39.34 45.64 -36.27
C MET A 298 -38.26 45.41 -35.19
N LEU A 299 -38.39 46.05 -34.02
CA LEU A 299 -37.41 45.91 -32.92
C LEU A 299 -37.54 44.55 -32.20
N THR A 300 -38.76 44.03 -32.09
CA THR A 300 -39.04 42.69 -31.54
C THR A 300 -38.49 41.58 -32.45
N ILE A 301 -38.53 41.77 -33.78
CA ILE A 301 -37.93 40.84 -34.75
C ILE A 301 -36.40 40.88 -34.65
N HIS A 302 -35.78 42.05 -34.45
CA HIS A 302 -34.34 42.14 -34.34
C HIS A 302 -33.79 41.45 -33.07
N ASN A 303 -34.49 41.59 -31.95
CA ASN A 303 -34.09 40.97 -30.68
C ASN A 303 -34.39 39.46 -30.59
N SER A 304 -35.20 38.89 -31.48
CA SER A 304 -35.52 37.46 -31.48
C SER A 304 -34.61 36.62 -32.39
N ILE A 305 -33.74 37.27 -33.17
CA ILE A 305 -32.79 36.62 -34.09
C ILE A 305 -31.36 36.55 -33.51
N LEU A 306 -31.05 37.33 -32.46
CA LEU A 306 -29.79 37.30 -31.71
C LEU A 306 -29.92 36.50 -30.42
#